data_AF-A0A7W1KZQ0-F1
#
_entry.id   AF-A0A7W1KZQ0-F1
#
_cell.length_a   1.000
_cell.length_b   1.000
_cell.length_c   1.000
_cell.angle_alpha   90.00
_cell.angle_beta   90.00
_cell.angle_gamma   90.00
#
_symmetry.space_group_name_H-M   'P 1'
#
loop_
_entity.id
_entity.type
_entity.pdbx_description
1 polymer ?
#
loop_
_entity_poly.entity_id
_entity_poly.type
_entity_poly.pdbx_seq_one_letter_code
_entity_poly.pdbx_strand_id
1 'polypeptide(L)'
;MFRIEEKELSRAIEAARKLHPTVRVIEFGTYTVTGSNPLRLYTVKCYRDPQGFKTIDCTGKTQDGIACKHSMAALALHLWMAAVRFAAVRKVQRRKRLPFSV
;
A
#
# COMPACT_ATOMS: atom_id res chain seq x y z
N MET A 1 0.01 -15.15 1.99
CA MET A 1 0.94 -14.33 2.79
C MET A 1 2.35 -14.57 2.26
N PHE A 2 3.11 -13.53 1.94
CA PHE A 2 4.48 -13.65 1.43
C PHE A 2 5.37 -12.63 2.18
N ARG A 3 6.64 -12.96 2.37
CA ARG A 3 7.68 -12.00 2.82
C ARG A 3 8.49 -11.61 1.60
N ILE A 4 8.47 -10.33 1.23
CA ILE A 4 9.30 -9.80 0.14
C ILE A 4 10.48 -9.09 0.79
N GLU A 5 11.70 -9.42 0.37
CA GLU A 5 12.88 -8.63 0.74
C GLU A 5 12.80 -7.22 0.13
N GLU A 6 13.33 -6.22 0.81
CA GLU A 6 13.19 -4.81 0.40
C GLU A 6 13.62 -4.55 -1.07
N LYS A 7 14.64 -5.26 -1.55
CA LYS A 7 15.13 -5.17 -2.94
C LYS A 7 14.15 -5.74 -3.97
N GLU A 8 13.38 -6.75 -3.61
CA GLU A 8 12.38 -7.38 -4.47
C GLU A 8 11.07 -6.60 -4.48
N LEU A 9 10.81 -5.81 -3.44
CA LEU A 9 9.59 -5.02 -3.29
C LEU A 9 9.45 -3.97 -4.38
N SER A 10 10.52 -3.22 -4.66
CA SER A 10 10.52 -2.19 -5.71
C SER A 10 10.23 -2.78 -7.09
N ARG A 11 10.86 -3.93 -7.40
CA ARG A 11 10.63 -4.65 -8.67
C ARG A 11 9.19 -5.15 -8.78
N ALA A 12 8.64 -5.69 -7.69
CA ALA A 12 7.27 -6.18 -7.65
C ALA A 12 6.24 -5.05 -7.79
N ILE A 13 6.50 -3.88 -7.18
CA ILE A 13 5.66 -2.68 -7.33
C ILE A 13 5.71 -2.17 -8.77
N GLU A 14 6.90 -2.06 -9.38
CA GLU A 14 7.02 -1.62 -10.78
C GLU A 14 6.31 -2.57 -11.74
N ALA A 15 6.48 -3.88 -11.55
CA ALA A 15 5.78 -4.88 -12.35
C ALA A 15 4.25 -4.75 -12.23
N ALA A 16 3.74 -4.46 -11.03
CA ALA A 16 2.31 -4.20 -10.82
C ALA A 16 1.85 -2.90 -11.50
N ARG A 17 2.65 -1.82 -11.45
CA ARG A 17 2.31 -0.54 -12.10
C ARG A 17 2.16 -0.66 -13.61
N LYS A 18 2.98 -1.49 -14.27
CA LYS A 18 2.90 -1.75 -15.72
C LYS A 18 1.58 -2.38 -16.16
N LEU A 19 0.85 -3.01 -15.25
CA LEU A 19 -0.48 -3.58 -15.55
C LEU A 19 -1.62 -2.58 -15.41
N HIS A 20 -1.30 -1.32 -15.04
CA HIS A 20 -2.29 -0.26 -14.81
C HIS A 20 -3.50 -0.68 -13.96
N PRO A 21 -3.30 -1.37 -12.82
CA PRO A 21 -4.41 -1.79 -11.98
C PRO A 21 -5.12 -0.58 -11.40
N THR A 22 -6.45 -0.64 -11.36
CA THR A 22 -7.25 0.41 -10.71
C THR A 22 -7.34 0.10 -9.22
N VAL A 23 -6.82 0.98 -8.38
CA VAL A 23 -6.89 0.84 -6.92
C VAL A 23 -7.83 1.89 -6.35
N ARG A 24 -8.82 1.45 -5.57
CA ARG A 24 -9.74 2.29 -4.82
C ARG A 24 -9.49 2.10 -3.32
N VAL A 25 -9.50 3.20 -2.58
CA VAL A 25 -9.37 3.17 -1.12
C VAL A 25 -10.76 3.02 -0.52
N ILE A 26 -10.98 1.98 0.27
CA ILE A 26 -12.19 1.86 1.10
C ILE A 26 -11.93 2.61 2.41
N GLU A 27 -10.82 2.27 3.06
CA GLU A 27 -10.33 2.90 4.29
C GLU A 27 -8.81 2.73 4.37
N PHE A 28 -8.17 3.41 5.33
CA PHE A 28 -6.72 3.29 5.46
C PHE A 28 -6.31 1.89 5.90
N GLY A 29 -5.64 1.15 5.01
CA GLY A 29 -5.31 -0.25 5.24
C GLY A 29 -6.24 -1.22 4.51
N THR A 30 -7.34 -0.77 3.90
CA THR A 30 -8.23 -1.64 3.11
C THR A 30 -8.48 -1.04 1.73
N TYR A 31 -8.19 -1.82 0.70
CA TYR A 31 -8.21 -1.40 -0.70
C TYR A 31 -9.01 -2.36 -1.55
N THR A 32 -9.67 -1.81 -2.57
CA THR A 32 -10.22 -2.59 -3.68
C THR A 32 -9.31 -2.42 -4.88
N VAL A 33 -8.95 -3.53 -5.52
CA VAL A 33 -8.10 -3.53 -6.72
C VAL A 33 -8.84 -4.23 -7.84
N THR A 34 -8.94 -3.57 -8.98
CA THR A 34 -9.42 -4.17 -10.22
C THR A 34 -8.22 -4.61 -11.04
N GLY A 35 -8.20 -5.89 -11.42
CA GLY A 35 -7.14 -6.48 -12.25
C GLY A 35 -7.40 -6.29 -13.75
N SER A 36 -6.83 -7.19 -14.56
CA SER A 36 -7.06 -7.22 -16.01
C SER A 36 -8.50 -7.52 -16.42
N ASN A 37 -9.27 -8.17 -15.54
CA ASN A 37 -10.71 -8.33 -15.71
C ASN A 37 -11.44 -7.26 -14.87
N PRO A 38 -12.11 -6.27 -15.50
CA PRO A 38 -12.78 -5.19 -14.79
C PRO A 38 -13.99 -5.65 -13.97
N LEU A 39 -14.56 -6.83 -14.27
CA LEU A 39 -15.69 -7.40 -13.53
C LEU A 39 -15.28 -8.07 -12.22
N ARG A 40 -13.97 -8.26 -12.00
CA ARG A 40 -13.46 -8.93 -10.81
C ARG A 40 -12.73 -7.95 -9.89
N LEU A 41 -13.32 -7.75 -8.72
CA LEU A 41 -12.76 -6.94 -7.65
C LEU A 41 -12.00 -7.81 -6.67
N TYR A 42 -10.80 -7.37 -6.31
CA TYR A 42 -9.98 -7.98 -5.28
C TYR A 42 -9.92 -7.05 -4.07
N THR A 43 -10.03 -7.60 -2.87
CA THR A 43 -9.84 -6.83 -1.64
C THR A 43 -8.44 -7.10 -1.13
N VAL A 44 -7.72 -6.03 -0.81
CA VAL A 44 -6.39 -6.07 -0.21
C VAL A 44 -6.41 -5.37 1.14
N LYS A 45 -5.95 -6.07 2.18
CA LYS A 45 -5.79 -5.54 3.53
C LYS A 45 -4.31 -5.43 3.88
N CYS A 46 -3.89 -4.25 4.31
CA CYS A 46 -2.56 -3.93 4.81
C CYS A 46 -2.69 -3.63 6.31
N TYR A 47 -2.19 -4.53 7.15
CA TYR A 47 -2.28 -4.42 8.61
C TYR A 47 -0.97 -4.84 9.28
N ARG A 48 -0.86 -4.57 10.58
CA ARG A 48 0.23 -5.09 11.40
C ARG A 48 -0.28 -6.34 12.10
N ASP A 49 0.42 -7.46 11.92
CA ASP A 49 0.05 -8.70 12.60
C ASP A 49 0.39 -8.65 14.10
N PRO A 50 -0.07 -9.62 14.91
CA PRO A 50 0.23 -9.67 16.34
C PRO A 50 1.72 -9.79 16.67
N GLN A 51 2.53 -10.26 15.73
CA GLN A 51 3.99 -10.36 15.87
C GLN A 51 4.70 -9.05 15.51
N GLY A 52 3.95 -8.01 15.12
CA GLY A 52 4.47 -6.69 14.79
C GLY A 52 4.94 -6.54 13.34
N PHE A 53 4.79 -7.57 12.49
CA PHE A 53 5.16 -7.48 11.08
C PHE A 53 4.06 -6.80 10.26
N LYS A 54 4.48 -6.09 9.21
CA LYS A 54 3.54 -5.51 8.25
C LYS A 54 3.11 -6.61 7.28
N THR A 55 1.82 -6.93 7.29
CA THR A 55 1.23 -8.03 6.55
C THR A 55 0.25 -7.50 5.52
N ILE A 56 0.27 -8.11 4.34
CA ILE A 56 -0.61 -7.79 3.21
C ILE A 56 -1.37 -9.05 2.85
N ASP A 57 -2.69 -8.95 2.91
CA ASP A 57 -3.61 -10.03 2.61
C ASP A 57 -4.47 -9.63 1.42
N CYS A 58 -4.61 -10.53 0.45
CA CYS A 58 -5.35 -10.26 -0.78
C CYS A 58 -6.23 -11.46 -1.11
N THR A 59 -7.48 -11.20 -1.50
CA THR A 59 -8.44 -12.25 -1.86
C THR A 59 -8.09 -13.00 -3.15
N GLY A 60 -7.20 -12.44 -3.97
CA GLY A 60 -6.68 -13.09 -5.17
C GLY A 60 -5.63 -14.15 -4.88
N LYS A 61 -5.70 -15.30 -5.57
CA LYS A 61 -4.66 -16.34 -5.52
C LYS A 61 -3.38 -15.85 -6.20
N THR A 62 -2.23 -16.14 -5.58
CA THR A 62 -0.92 -16.01 -6.23
C THR A 62 -0.77 -17.11 -7.28
N GLN A 63 -0.45 -16.75 -8.53
CA GLN A 63 -0.25 -17.70 -9.62
C GLN A 63 1.23 -18.04 -9.88
N ASP A 64 2.16 -17.12 -9.57
CA ASP A 64 3.56 -17.23 -10.02
C ASP A 64 4.56 -17.45 -8.88
N GLY A 65 4.11 -17.83 -7.67
CA GLY A 65 4.95 -17.90 -6.46
C GLY A 65 5.45 -16.54 -5.94
N ILE A 66 5.39 -15.49 -6.75
CA ILE A 66 5.69 -14.10 -6.41
C ILE A 66 4.44 -13.40 -5.87
N ALA A 67 4.62 -12.41 -5.00
CA ALA A 67 3.57 -11.55 -4.50
C ALA A 67 2.52 -11.16 -5.55
N CYS A 68 1.23 -11.34 -5.24
CA CYS A 68 0.19 -11.07 -6.21
C CYS A 68 0.19 -9.58 -6.57
N LYS A 69 0.06 -9.29 -7.87
CA LYS A 69 0.22 -7.92 -8.41
C LYS A 69 -0.82 -6.95 -7.84
N HIS A 70 -2.00 -7.46 -7.44
CA HIS A 70 -3.01 -6.69 -6.70
C HIS A 70 -2.49 -6.18 -5.34
N SER A 71 -1.83 -7.05 -4.57
CA SER A 71 -1.23 -6.68 -3.28
C SER A 71 -0.18 -5.60 -3.45
N MET A 72 0.66 -5.70 -4.48
CA MET A 72 1.72 -4.73 -4.75
C MET A 72 1.17 -3.37 -5.17
N ALA A 73 0.12 -3.36 -5.99
CA ALA A 73 -0.55 -2.12 -6.38
C ALA A 73 -1.18 -1.41 -5.17
N ALA A 74 -1.91 -2.15 -4.32
CA ALA A 74 -2.48 -1.62 -3.09
C ALA A 74 -1.40 -1.16 -2.09
N LEU A 75 -0.31 -1.91 -1.97
CA LEU A 75 0.81 -1.55 -1.10
C LEU A 75 1.47 -0.25 -1.54
N ALA A 76 1.71 -0.06 -2.84
CA ALA A 76 2.30 1.17 -3.36
C ALA A 76 1.45 2.40 -3.00
N LEU A 77 0.13 2.30 -3.17
CA LEU A 77 -0.80 3.36 -2.76
C LEU A 77 -0.78 3.56 -1.24
N HIS A 78 -0.79 2.48 -0.47
CA HIS A 78 -0.74 2.53 0.99
C HIS A 78 0.52 3.24 1.50
N LEU A 79 1.69 2.92 0.95
CA LEU A 79 2.97 3.55 1.31
C LEU A 79 2.97 5.04 0.95
N TRP A 80 2.48 5.39 -0.24
CA TRP A 80 2.37 6.80 -0.64
C TRP A 80 1.46 7.59 0.30
N MET A 81 0.26 7.08 0.59
CA MET A 81 -0.66 7.74 1.53
C MET A 81 -0.07 7.85 2.94
N ALA A 82 0.63 6.80 3.41
CA ALA A 82 1.32 6.83 4.69
C ALA A 82 2.39 7.93 4.71
N ALA A 83 3.24 8.01 3.68
CA ALA A 83 4.26 9.04 3.54
C ALA A 83 3.67 10.45 3.52
N VAL A 84 2.59 10.67 2.77
CA VAL A 84 1.86 11.96 2.73
C VAL A 84 1.28 12.30 4.11
N ARG A 85 0.67 11.35 4.81
CA ARG A 85 0.17 11.54 6.18
C ARG A 85 1.29 11.91 7.16
N PHE A 86 2.42 11.20 7.12
CA PHE A 86 3.58 11.52 7.97
C PHE A 86 4.15 12.91 7.67
N ALA A 87 4.22 13.30 6.40
CA ALA A 87 4.67 14.64 6.01
C ALA A 87 3.71 15.74 6.49
N ALA A 88 2.40 15.51 6.41
CA ALA A 88 1.38 16.44 6.91
C ALA A 88 1.50 16.62 8.43
N VAL A 89 1.63 15.54 9.19
CA VAL A 89 1.82 15.58 10.65
C VAL A 89 3.10 16.35 11.02
N ARG A 90 4.22 16.11 10.32
CA ARG A 90 5.48 16.84 10.54
C ARG A 90 5.34 18.34 10.27
N LYS A 91 4.59 18.76 9.24
CA LYS A 91 4.34 20.18 8.97
C LYS A 91 3.52 20.85 10.07
N VAL A 92 2.50 20.16 10.58
CA VAL A 92 1.71 20.65 11.72
C VAL A 92 2.57 20.78 12.98
N GLN A 93 3.42 19.80 13.27
CA GLN A 93 4.36 19.88 14.40
C GLN A 93 5.39 21.00 14.25
N ARG A 94 5.90 21.24 13.03
CA ARG A 94 6.79 22.39 12.75
C ARG A 94 6.07 23.73 12.93
N ARG A 95 4.83 23.86 12.45
CA ARG A 95 4.02 25.08 12.66
C ARG A 95 3.73 25.37 14.13
N LYS A 96 3.49 24.33 14.94
CA LYS A 96 3.30 24.48 16.40
C LYS A 96 4.59 24.82 17.17
N ARG A 97 5.77 24.72 16.54
CA ARG A 97 7.07 25.04 17.16
C ARG A 97 7.63 26.41 16.77
N LEU A 98 6.96 27.17 15.91
CA LEU A 98 7.31 28.56 15.68
C LEU A 98 6.70 29.41 16.81
N PRO A 99 7.49 30.01 17.70
CA PRO A 99 6.95 31.10 18.51
C PRO A 99 6.54 32.20 17.54
N PHE A 100 5.32 32.70 17.69
CA PHE A 100 4.95 33.99 17.10
C PHE A 100 5.89 35.03 17.71
N SER A 101 6.92 35.42 16.98
CA SER A 101 7.62 36.67 17.24
C SER A 101 6.71 37.77 16.69
N VAL A 102 6.19 38.58 17.61
CA VAL A 102 5.40 39.81 17.38
C VAL A 102 6.28 40.86 16.71
#